data_AF-W1WFU4-F1
#
_entry.id   AF-W1WFU4-F1
#
_cell.length_a   1.000
_cell.length_b   1.000
_cell.length_c   1.000
_cell.angle_alpha   90.00
_cell.angle_beta   90.00
_cell.angle_gamma   90.00
#
_symmetry.space_group_name_H-M   'P 1'
#
loop_
_entity.id
_entity.type
_entity.pdbx_description
1 polymer ?
#
loop_
_entity_poly.entity_id
_entity_poly.type
_entity_poly.pdbx_seq_one_letter_code
_entity_poly.pdbx_strand_id
1 'polypeptide(L)'
;EVLILKEYKSVCPYDCPDACGLIVSVDNNRVVSVRGNKDHAFTRGTLCPKMAHYEQVVHSPLRLQYPMKRIGKKGIGEDQYIRISWDEALDTIVNNFKKTISTHGSESILRYSYAGTMGVIQSPAADYFFRRIGATDQDRGICSPAKQAGFRSVYGDTLAIKPQEAQYSDLIVLWGINATATDVHILHDVNIAKKNGARVWIIDTHKTYTFNQAHEHIYVKPGSDGAL
;
A
#
# COMPACT_ATOMS: atom_id res chain seq x y z
N GLU A 1 13.93 1.55 37.42
CA GLU A 1 13.95 2.80 36.64
C GLU A 1 12.71 2.87 35.77
N VAL A 2 12.06 4.03 35.69
CA VAL A 2 10.96 4.24 34.74
C VAL A 2 11.60 4.48 33.38
N LEU A 3 11.51 3.51 32.46
CA LEU A 3 11.94 3.67 31.08
C LEU A 3 11.11 4.80 30.44
N ILE A 4 11.74 5.95 30.19
CA ILE A 4 11.10 7.05 29.47
C ILE A 4 11.11 6.70 27.99
N LEU A 5 10.05 6.07 27.51
CA LEU A 5 9.84 5.82 26.09
C LEU A 5 9.49 7.13 25.39
N LYS A 6 10.24 7.50 24.35
CA LYS A 6 9.86 8.60 23.46
C LYS A 6 8.84 8.09 22.45
N GLU A 7 7.70 8.76 22.34
CA GLU A 7 6.68 8.42 21.35
C GLU A 7 6.66 9.43 20.20
N TYR A 8 6.55 8.92 18.97
CA TYR A 8 6.46 9.72 17.75
C TYR A 8 5.20 9.34 16.96
N LYS A 9 4.57 10.34 16.34
CA LYS A 9 3.48 10.11 15.39
C LYS A 9 4.05 9.78 14.02
N SER A 10 3.48 8.78 13.36
CA SER A 10 3.82 8.37 12.01
C SER A 10 2.57 7.88 11.27
N VAL A 11 2.73 7.43 10.02
CA VAL A 11 1.65 6.92 9.16
C VAL A 11 2.12 5.63 8.51
N CYS A 12 1.21 4.67 8.33
CA CYS A 12 1.50 3.43 7.63
C CYS A 12 1.89 3.71 6.17
N PRO A 13 3.06 3.22 5.68
CA PRO A 13 3.54 3.52 4.34
C PRO A 13 2.99 2.57 3.26
N TYR A 14 2.27 1.52 3.64
CA TYR A 14 1.86 0.47 2.71
C TYR A 14 0.85 0.93 1.67
N ASP A 15 0.78 0.17 0.58
CA ASP A 15 -0.23 0.31 -0.47
C ASP A 15 -1.60 -0.18 -0.01
N CYS A 16 -2.26 0.70 0.73
CA CYS A 16 -3.58 0.52 1.27
C CYS A 16 -4.19 1.93 1.44
N PRO A 17 -5.48 2.13 1.15
CA PRO A 17 -6.09 3.47 1.17
C PRO A 17 -6.22 4.07 2.58
N ASP A 18 -6.03 3.26 3.63
CA ASP A 18 -6.43 3.60 5.00
C ASP A 18 -5.51 4.61 5.70
N ALA A 19 -4.27 4.73 5.22
CA ALA A 19 -3.23 5.62 5.75
C ALA A 19 -3.19 5.61 7.29
N CYS A 20 -3.16 4.41 7.91
CA CYS A 20 -3.32 4.26 9.36
C CYS A 20 -2.39 5.19 10.13
N GLY A 21 -2.94 5.99 11.04
CA GLY A 21 -2.15 6.76 12.00
C GLY A 21 -1.43 5.82 12.98
N LEU A 22 -0.15 6.08 13.22
CA LEU A 22 0.72 5.28 14.07
C LEU A 22 1.27 6.10 15.23
N ILE A 23 1.46 5.43 16.37
CA ILE A 23 2.37 5.85 17.43
C ILE A 23 3.53 4.86 17.47
N VAL A 24 4.74 5.38 17.35
CA VAL A 24 6.00 4.63 17.35
C VAL A 24 6.73 4.94 18.65
N SER A 25 6.93 3.93 19.50
CA SER A 25 7.69 4.07 20.73
C SER A 25 9.16 3.73 20.47
N VAL A 26 10.05 4.59 20.95
CA VAL A 26 11.50 4.51 20.75
C VAL A 26 12.20 4.55 22.10
N ASP A 27 13.12 3.61 22.29
CA ASP A 27 14.05 3.56 23.41
C ASP A 27 15.47 3.49 22.88
N ASN A 28 16.40 4.29 23.40
CA ASN A 28 17.82 4.26 23.02
C ASN A 28 18.05 4.22 21.49
N ASN A 29 17.33 5.08 20.74
CA ASN A 29 17.36 5.17 19.27
C ASN A 29 16.94 3.88 18.52
N ARG A 30 16.21 3.00 19.20
CA ARG A 30 15.66 1.76 18.66
C ARG A 30 14.14 1.80 18.76
N VAL A 31 13.45 1.51 17.67
CA VAL A 31 11.99 1.32 17.69
C VAL A 31 11.69 0.06 18.52
N VAL A 32 10.89 0.19 19.57
CA VAL A 32 10.52 -0.93 20.45
C VAL A 32 9.10 -1.42 20.26
N SER A 33 8.20 -0.57 19.78
CA SER A 33 6.83 -0.96 19.43
C SER A 33 6.18 0.01 18.47
N VAL A 34 5.19 -0.50 17.73
CA VAL A 34 4.28 0.29 16.90
C VAL A 34 2.85 -0.04 17.30
N ARG A 35 2.05 1.00 17.57
CA ARG A 35 0.62 0.90 17.87
C ARG A 35 -0.19 1.88 17.03
N GLY A 36 -1.48 1.63 16.87
CA GLY A 36 -2.35 2.57 16.16
C GLY A 36 -2.58 3.84 16.98
N ASN A 37 -2.67 4.97 16.29
CA ASN A 37 -3.08 6.23 16.87
C ASN A 37 -4.61 6.22 17.06
N LYS A 38 -5.06 6.23 18.31
CA LYS A 38 -6.49 6.25 18.66
C LYS A 38 -7.21 7.50 18.19
N ASP A 39 -6.49 8.61 18.04
CA ASP A 39 -7.03 9.90 17.59
C ASP A 39 -7.18 9.97 16.05
N HIS A 40 -6.71 8.95 15.32
CA HIS A 40 -6.85 8.92 13.87
C HIS A 40 -8.31 8.65 13.48
N ALA A 41 -8.93 9.60 12.78
CA ALA A 41 -10.38 9.63 12.57
C ALA A 41 -10.95 8.39 11.86
N PHE A 42 -10.20 7.80 10.93
CA PHE A 42 -10.65 6.63 10.18
C PHE A 42 -10.35 5.32 10.91
N THR A 43 -9.07 5.09 11.22
CA THR A 43 -8.60 3.79 11.74
C THR A 43 -8.76 3.62 13.24
N ARG A 44 -8.98 4.71 14.01
CA ARG A 44 -9.34 4.71 15.44
C ARG A 44 -8.42 3.84 16.32
N GLY A 45 -7.15 3.76 15.95
CA GLY A 45 -6.13 2.96 16.64
C GLY A 45 -6.09 1.48 16.27
N THR A 46 -6.99 0.98 15.42
CA THR A 46 -6.90 -0.36 14.85
C THR A 46 -5.75 -0.42 13.84
N LEU A 47 -4.97 -1.49 13.91
CA LEU A 47 -3.94 -1.85 12.94
C LEU A 47 -4.20 -3.25 12.42
N CYS A 48 -3.94 -3.48 11.14
CA CYS A 48 -3.95 -4.82 10.58
C CYS A 48 -2.70 -5.62 11.02
N PRO A 49 -2.71 -6.96 10.93
CA PRO A 49 -1.58 -7.81 11.31
C PRO A 49 -0.27 -7.50 10.55
N LYS A 50 -0.36 -6.87 9.38
CA LYS A 50 0.81 -6.46 8.59
C LYS A 50 1.63 -5.35 9.27
N MET A 51 1.00 -4.62 10.20
CA MET A 51 1.58 -3.45 10.87
C MET A 51 1.72 -3.63 12.39
N ALA A 52 0.90 -4.51 12.98
CA ALA A 52 1.12 -4.99 14.35
C ALA A 52 2.46 -5.75 14.36
N HIS A 53 3.48 -5.18 15.03
CA HIS A 53 4.86 -5.67 15.08
C HIS A 53 5.82 -5.22 13.96
N TYR A 54 5.57 -4.09 13.32
CA TYR A 54 6.45 -3.61 12.25
C TYR A 54 7.89 -3.30 12.71
N GLU A 55 8.14 -3.10 14.02
CA GLU A 55 9.50 -3.03 14.55
C GLU A 55 10.33 -4.28 14.21
N GLN A 56 9.71 -5.45 14.08
CA GLN A 56 10.39 -6.68 13.67
C GLN A 56 10.89 -6.60 12.23
N VAL A 57 10.16 -5.91 11.33
CA VAL A 57 10.62 -5.67 9.96
C VAL A 57 11.80 -4.70 9.94
N VAL A 58 11.74 -3.63 10.74
CA VAL A 58 12.82 -2.64 10.87
C VAL A 58 14.13 -3.28 11.37
N HIS A 59 14.01 -4.27 12.26
CA HIS A 59 15.14 -4.95 12.90
C HIS A 59 15.42 -6.34 12.34
N SER A 60 14.74 -6.74 11.26
CA SER A 60 14.90 -8.07 10.68
C SER A 60 16.34 -8.30 10.25
N PRO A 61 16.93 -9.48 10.53
CA PRO A 61 18.24 -9.84 10.02
C PRO A 61 18.28 -9.87 8.47
N LEU A 62 17.12 -10.01 7.82
CA LEU A 62 16.98 -10.01 6.35
C LEU A 62 16.88 -8.59 5.76
N ARG A 63 16.90 -7.54 6.58
CA ARG A 63 16.80 -6.16 6.09
C ARG A 63 18.02 -5.80 5.25
N LEU A 64 17.78 -5.26 4.06
CA LEU A 64 18.83 -4.69 3.21
C LEU A 64 19.45 -3.46 3.91
N GLN A 65 20.75 -3.55 4.19
CA GLN A 65 21.50 -2.52 4.92
C GLN A 65 22.54 -1.79 4.05
N TYR A 66 22.94 -2.41 2.94
CA TYR A 66 24.04 -1.91 2.10
C TYR A 66 23.68 -2.05 0.62
N PRO A 67 24.24 -1.19 -0.25
CA PRO A 67 24.22 -1.40 -1.69
C PRO A 67 24.90 -2.73 -2.05
N MET A 68 24.27 -3.49 -2.95
CA MET A 68 24.76 -4.78 -3.41
C MET A 68 24.91 -4.77 -4.93
N LYS A 69 26.00 -5.35 -5.45
CA LYS A 69 26.29 -5.47 -6.87
C LYS A 69 26.30 -6.93 -7.27
N ARG A 70 25.52 -7.26 -8.30
CA ARG A 70 25.52 -8.61 -8.87
C ARG A 70 26.81 -8.84 -9.65
N ILE A 71 27.52 -9.93 -9.34
CA ILE A 71 28.75 -10.36 -10.01
C ILE A 71 28.54 -11.58 -10.92
N GLY A 72 27.40 -12.27 -10.80
CA GLY A 72 27.07 -13.44 -11.61
C GLY A 72 25.80 -13.34 -12.45
N LYS A 73 25.31 -14.50 -12.90
CA LYS A 73 24.08 -14.60 -13.70
C LYS A 73 22.85 -14.25 -12.85
N LYS A 74 21.86 -13.62 -13.49
CA LYS A 74 20.59 -13.26 -12.84
C LYS A 74 19.83 -14.52 -12.41
N GLY A 75 19.32 -14.54 -11.18
CA GLY A 75 18.42 -15.59 -10.69
C GLY A 75 19.09 -16.83 -10.09
N ILE A 76 20.41 -16.84 -9.90
CA ILE A 76 21.15 -18.01 -9.39
C ILE A 76 21.17 -18.07 -7.85
N GLY A 77 21.27 -16.93 -7.15
CA GLY A 77 21.33 -16.90 -5.69
C GLY A 77 21.87 -15.59 -5.13
N GLU A 78 21.83 -15.45 -3.81
CA GLU A 78 22.37 -14.29 -3.08
C GLU A 78 23.90 -14.25 -3.05
N ASP A 79 24.55 -15.41 -3.18
CA ASP A 79 25.99 -15.61 -3.33
C ASP A 79 26.57 -14.93 -4.60
N GLN A 80 25.70 -14.56 -5.54
CA GLN A 80 26.05 -13.81 -6.74
C GLN A 80 26.08 -12.30 -6.53
N TYR A 81 26.02 -11.82 -5.28
CA TYR A 81 26.08 -10.42 -4.93
C TYR A 81 27.25 -10.13 -3.99
N ILE A 82 27.92 -9.00 -4.22
CA ILE A 82 28.91 -8.44 -3.31
C ILE A 82 28.42 -7.11 -2.76
N ARG A 83 28.79 -6.81 -1.53
CA ARG A 83 28.58 -5.48 -0.94
C ARG A 83 29.51 -4.47 -1.61
N ILE A 84 28.98 -3.30 -1.93
CA ILE A 84 29.75 -2.17 -2.47
C ILE A 84 29.45 -0.88 -1.68
N SER A 85 30.23 0.18 -1.92
CA SER A 85 29.96 1.50 -1.34
C SER A 85 28.79 2.19 -2.05
N TRP A 86 28.23 3.23 -1.42
CA TRP A 86 27.23 4.09 -2.05
C TRP A 86 27.80 4.83 -3.28
N ASP A 87 29.03 5.32 -3.19
CA ASP A 87 29.69 6.01 -4.31
C ASP A 87 29.86 5.08 -5.52
N GLU A 88 30.35 3.86 -5.32
CA GLU A 88 30.48 2.88 -6.41
C GLU A 88 29.11 2.53 -7.01
N ALA A 89 28.08 2.38 -6.18
CA ALA A 89 26.73 2.05 -6.64
C ALA A 89 26.17 3.18 -7.52
N LEU A 90 26.29 4.42 -7.07
CA LEU A 90 25.85 5.61 -7.79
C LEU A 90 26.63 5.79 -9.09
N ASP A 91 27.95 5.71 -9.06
CA ASP A 91 28.80 5.85 -10.25
C ASP A 91 28.48 4.76 -11.28
N THR A 92 28.29 3.51 -10.83
CA THR A 92 27.91 2.40 -11.70
C THR A 92 26.58 2.67 -12.40
N ILE A 93 25.57 3.13 -11.65
CA ILE A 93 24.23 3.44 -12.21
C ILE A 93 24.31 4.62 -13.18
N VAL A 94 24.98 5.71 -12.78
CA VAL A 94 25.11 6.92 -13.60
C VAL A 94 25.85 6.63 -14.91
N ASN A 95 26.95 5.88 -14.86
CA ASN A 95 27.71 5.52 -16.06
C ASN A 95 26.89 4.63 -16.99
N ASN A 96 26.13 3.67 -16.45
CA ASN A 96 25.22 2.86 -17.25
C ASN A 96 24.11 3.71 -17.88
N PHE A 97 23.50 4.63 -17.13
CA PHE A 97 22.47 5.52 -17.65
C PHE A 97 23.01 6.40 -18.78
N LYS A 98 24.18 7.04 -18.59
CA LYS A 98 24.83 7.85 -19.63
C LYS A 98 25.09 7.04 -20.90
N LYS A 99 25.64 5.82 -20.75
CA LYS A 99 25.91 4.93 -21.89
C LYS A 99 24.62 4.50 -22.59
N THR A 100 23.59 4.12 -21.84
CA THR A 100 22.28 3.73 -22.39
C THR A 100 21.66 4.89 -23.15
N ILE A 101 21.63 6.08 -22.57
CA ILE A 101 21.11 7.29 -23.21
C ILE A 101 21.87 7.60 -24.50
N SER A 102 23.22 7.58 -24.47
CA SER A 102 24.02 7.90 -25.66
C SER A 102 23.87 6.89 -26.80
N THR A 103 23.51 5.63 -26.47
CA THR A 103 23.44 4.53 -27.44
C THR A 103 22.01 4.29 -27.94
N HIS A 104 21.02 4.47 -27.08
CA HIS A 104 19.64 4.02 -27.31
C HIS A 104 18.58 5.11 -27.07
N GLY A 105 18.98 6.34 -26.73
CA GLY A 105 18.05 7.39 -26.34
C GLY A 105 17.56 7.24 -24.90
N SER A 106 17.03 8.33 -24.34
CA SER A 106 16.58 8.35 -22.94
C SER A 106 15.34 7.49 -22.70
N GLU A 107 14.47 7.41 -23.70
CA GLU A 107 13.26 6.60 -23.75
C GLU A 107 13.54 5.09 -23.59
N SER A 108 14.78 4.65 -23.80
CA SER A 108 15.18 3.25 -23.54
C SER A 108 15.25 2.89 -22.05
N ILE A 109 15.18 3.88 -21.15
CA ILE A 109 15.13 3.68 -19.71
C ILE A 109 13.66 3.70 -19.26
N LEU A 110 13.23 2.64 -18.57
CA LEU A 110 11.90 2.55 -17.95
C LEU A 110 12.02 2.46 -16.43
N ARG A 111 11.39 3.39 -15.71
CA ARG A 111 11.22 3.27 -14.26
C ARG A 111 10.03 2.34 -13.96
N TYR A 112 10.29 1.07 -13.75
CA TYR A 112 9.26 0.17 -13.26
C TYR A 112 8.95 0.46 -11.78
N SER A 113 7.78 1.02 -11.51
CA SER A 113 7.38 1.48 -10.18
C SER A 113 5.86 1.40 -9.99
N TYR A 114 5.44 1.07 -8.77
CA TYR A 114 4.07 1.22 -8.31
C TYR A 114 4.10 1.40 -6.78
N ALA A 115 3.06 0.94 -6.10
CA ALA A 115 2.80 1.23 -4.72
C ALA A 115 3.45 0.20 -3.79
N GLY A 116 4.74 0.41 -3.48
CA GLY A 116 5.41 -0.26 -2.34
C GLY A 116 5.48 0.64 -1.11
N THR A 117 5.65 1.95 -1.33
CA THR A 117 5.60 2.99 -0.29
C THR A 117 4.81 4.17 -0.84
N MET A 118 3.68 4.45 -0.20
CA MET A 118 2.68 5.44 -0.67
C MET A 118 2.79 6.80 0.04
N GLY A 119 3.94 7.08 0.68
CA GLY A 119 4.18 8.39 1.30
C GLY A 119 4.17 9.52 0.27
N VAL A 120 3.60 10.67 0.65
CA VAL A 120 3.40 11.84 -0.23
C VAL A 120 4.71 12.33 -0.87
N ILE A 121 5.83 12.20 -0.16
CA ILE A 121 7.15 12.59 -0.66
C ILE A 121 7.81 11.41 -1.37
N GLN A 122 7.83 10.23 -0.75
CA GLN A 122 8.60 9.07 -1.20
C GLN A 122 8.05 8.48 -2.51
N SER A 123 6.73 8.44 -2.68
CA SER A 123 6.08 7.85 -3.86
C SER A 123 6.47 8.58 -5.16
N PRO A 124 6.36 9.92 -5.25
CA PRO A 124 6.75 10.67 -6.46
C PRO A 124 8.24 11.03 -6.52
N ALA A 125 9.03 10.87 -5.43
CA ALA A 125 10.39 11.41 -5.35
C ALA A 125 11.28 11.09 -6.57
N ALA A 126 11.24 9.84 -7.03
CA ALA A 126 12.05 9.42 -8.18
C ALA A 126 11.47 9.87 -9.53
N ASP A 127 10.17 10.16 -9.64
CA ASP A 127 9.55 10.57 -10.90
C ASP A 127 10.18 11.85 -11.47
N TYR A 128 10.53 12.79 -10.60
CA TYR A 128 11.18 14.03 -11.00
C TYR A 128 12.52 13.77 -11.71
N PHE A 129 13.32 12.84 -11.18
CA PHE A 129 14.59 12.47 -11.77
C PHE A 129 14.40 11.77 -13.13
N PHE A 130 13.52 10.78 -13.21
CA PHE A 130 13.29 10.03 -14.46
C PHE A 130 12.69 10.92 -15.55
N ARG A 131 11.79 11.85 -15.20
CA ARG A 131 11.28 12.87 -16.13
C ARG A 131 12.38 13.82 -16.59
N ARG A 132 13.28 14.23 -15.68
CA ARG A 132 14.38 15.14 -16.02
C ARG A 132 15.36 14.55 -17.03
N ILE A 133 15.60 13.23 -16.99
CA ILE A 133 16.48 12.56 -17.95
C ILE A 133 15.75 12.15 -19.25
N GLY A 134 14.43 12.36 -19.34
CA GLY A 134 13.62 11.99 -20.51
C GLY A 134 13.33 10.48 -20.62
N ALA A 135 13.30 9.77 -19.48
CA ALA A 135 12.98 8.34 -19.45
C ALA A 135 11.51 8.06 -19.79
N THR A 136 11.23 6.83 -20.22
CA THR A 136 9.86 6.35 -20.44
C THR A 136 9.09 6.28 -19.12
N ASP A 137 7.88 6.83 -19.12
CA ASP A 137 6.97 6.79 -17.98
C ASP A 137 6.09 5.52 -18.02
N GLN A 138 5.65 5.07 -16.85
CA GLN A 138 4.77 3.90 -16.71
C GLN A 138 3.36 4.35 -16.37
N ASP A 139 2.36 3.81 -17.07
CA ASP A 139 0.93 4.08 -16.82
C ASP A 139 0.43 3.65 -15.42
N ARG A 140 1.17 2.73 -14.76
CA ARG A 140 0.87 2.23 -13.39
C ARG A 140 -0.50 1.53 -13.27
N GLY A 141 -1.09 1.11 -14.37
CA GLY A 141 -2.41 0.47 -14.43
C GLY A 141 -2.47 -1.01 -14.02
N ILE A 142 -1.72 -1.48 -13.02
CA ILE A 142 -1.74 -2.92 -12.65
C ILE A 142 -3.11 -3.36 -12.10
N CYS A 143 -3.77 -2.51 -11.30
CA CYS A 143 -4.96 -2.91 -10.54
C CYS A 143 -6.18 -2.00 -10.79
N SER A 144 -6.01 -0.69 -10.73
CA SER A 144 -7.13 0.26 -10.69
C SER A 144 -7.60 0.89 -12.02
N PRO A 145 -7.03 0.64 -13.22
CA PRO A 145 -7.38 1.45 -14.40
C PRO A 145 -8.83 1.26 -14.85
N ALA A 146 -9.37 0.04 -14.77
CA ALA A 146 -10.77 -0.23 -15.13
C ALA A 146 -11.75 0.52 -14.21
N LYS A 147 -11.49 0.49 -12.90
CA LYS A 147 -12.27 1.26 -11.91
C LYS A 147 -12.16 2.76 -12.16
N GLN A 148 -10.97 3.27 -12.47
CA GLN A 148 -10.76 4.69 -12.74
C GLN A 148 -11.52 5.14 -13.99
N ALA A 149 -11.46 4.36 -15.08
CA ALA A 149 -12.18 4.65 -16.31
C ALA A 149 -13.70 4.64 -16.11
N GLY A 150 -14.23 3.60 -15.46
CA GLY A 150 -15.67 3.49 -15.18
C GLY A 150 -16.20 4.56 -14.22
N PHE A 151 -15.42 4.93 -13.19
CA PHE A 151 -15.82 6.01 -12.30
C PHE A 151 -15.81 7.37 -13.03
N ARG A 152 -14.75 7.65 -13.80
CA ARG A 152 -14.63 8.92 -14.55
C ARG A 152 -15.69 9.07 -15.64
N SER A 153 -16.12 7.99 -16.29
CA SER A 153 -17.16 8.08 -17.33
C SER A 153 -18.52 8.51 -16.79
N VAL A 154 -18.80 8.26 -15.50
CA VAL A 154 -20.07 8.62 -14.84
C VAL A 154 -19.94 9.90 -14.02
N TYR A 155 -18.87 10.03 -13.23
CA TYR A 155 -18.71 11.09 -12.22
C TYR A 155 -17.66 12.15 -12.60
N GLY A 156 -16.99 12.02 -13.74
CA GLY A 156 -15.88 12.90 -14.13
C GLY A 156 -14.74 12.86 -13.11
N ASP A 157 -14.22 14.02 -12.73
CA ASP A 157 -13.14 14.15 -11.74
C ASP A 157 -13.65 14.39 -10.31
N THR A 158 -14.91 14.05 -10.04
CA THR A 158 -15.48 14.13 -8.69
C THR A 158 -14.72 13.22 -7.73
N LEU A 159 -14.39 13.71 -6.53
CA LEU A 159 -13.73 12.88 -5.52
C LEU A 159 -14.69 11.81 -4.96
N ALA A 160 -14.13 10.66 -4.59
CA ALA A 160 -14.91 9.62 -3.92
C ALA A 160 -15.45 10.12 -2.57
N ILE A 161 -16.60 9.59 -2.19
CA ILE A 161 -17.19 9.83 -0.88
C ILE A 161 -16.27 9.33 0.23
N LYS A 162 -16.31 9.99 1.40
CA LYS A 162 -15.58 9.53 2.57
C LYS A 162 -16.13 8.17 2.99
N PRO A 163 -15.28 7.15 3.24
CA PRO A 163 -15.71 5.83 3.71
C PRO A 163 -16.66 5.87 4.91
N GLN A 164 -16.48 6.83 5.81
CA GLN A 164 -17.27 7.00 7.02
C GLN A 164 -18.74 7.35 6.77
N GLU A 165 -19.09 7.86 5.58
CA GLU A 165 -20.50 8.10 5.22
C GLU A 165 -21.32 6.81 5.20
N ALA A 166 -20.67 5.65 5.08
CA ALA A 166 -21.32 4.35 5.20
C ALA A 166 -22.05 4.15 6.54
N GLN A 167 -21.68 4.87 7.60
CA GLN A 167 -22.35 4.83 8.91
C GLN A 167 -23.83 5.25 8.87
N TYR A 168 -24.20 6.05 7.86
CA TYR A 168 -25.53 6.63 7.70
C TYR A 168 -26.41 5.86 6.72
N SER A 169 -25.90 4.78 6.12
CA SER A 169 -26.63 3.98 5.14
C SER A 169 -27.63 3.02 5.80
N ASP A 170 -28.82 2.87 5.23
CA ASP A 170 -29.79 1.81 5.61
C ASP A 170 -29.45 0.44 5.00
N LEU A 171 -28.65 0.43 3.93
CA LEU A 171 -28.15 -0.77 3.25
C LEU A 171 -26.70 -0.55 2.82
N ILE A 172 -25.85 -1.54 3.09
CA ILE A 172 -24.47 -1.59 2.62
C ILE A 172 -24.29 -2.87 1.80
N VAL A 173 -23.77 -2.73 0.58
CA VAL A 173 -23.39 -3.86 -0.27
C VAL A 173 -21.87 -3.92 -0.36
N LEU A 174 -21.29 -4.98 0.19
CA LEU A 174 -19.88 -5.31 0.07
C LEU A 174 -19.69 -6.25 -1.13
N TRP A 175 -19.38 -5.67 -2.28
CA TRP A 175 -19.31 -6.39 -3.56
C TRP A 175 -17.86 -6.61 -4.00
N GLY A 176 -17.46 -7.88 -4.17
CA GLY A 176 -16.12 -8.25 -4.64
C GLY A 176 -14.99 -7.83 -3.69
N ILE A 177 -15.29 -7.70 -2.40
CA ILE A 177 -14.36 -7.21 -1.37
C ILE A 177 -14.22 -8.20 -0.21
N ASN A 178 -12.97 -8.57 0.10
CA ASN A 178 -12.64 -9.28 1.31
C ASN A 178 -12.22 -8.31 2.42
N ALA A 179 -13.18 -7.50 2.90
CA ALA A 179 -12.92 -6.38 3.81
C ALA A 179 -12.10 -6.79 5.05
N THR A 180 -12.38 -7.94 5.66
CA THR A 180 -11.60 -8.42 6.83
C THR A 180 -10.09 -8.58 6.57
N ALA A 181 -9.67 -8.76 5.32
CA ALA A 181 -8.27 -8.90 4.93
C ALA A 181 -7.69 -7.65 4.24
N THR A 182 -8.49 -6.99 3.39
CA THR A 182 -8.02 -5.93 2.48
C THR A 182 -8.48 -4.53 2.84
N ASP A 183 -9.49 -4.39 3.70
CA ASP A 183 -10.06 -3.11 4.14
C ASP A 183 -10.74 -3.32 5.51
N VAL A 184 -9.93 -3.57 6.54
CA VAL A 184 -10.48 -3.92 7.86
C VAL A 184 -11.11 -2.71 8.55
N HIS A 185 -10.72 -1.50 8.16
CA HIS A 185 -11.14 -0.28 8.84
C HIS A 185 -12.53 0.18 8.40
N ILE A 186 -12.98 -0.10 7.16
CA ILE A 186 -14.38 0.14 6.76
C ILE A 186 -15.36 -0.59 7.67
N LEU A 187 -14.96 -1.73 8.26
CA LEU A 187 -15.82 -2.50 9.14
C LEU A 187 -16.18 -1.75 10.42
N HIS A 188 -15.42 -0.74 10.84
CA HIS A 188 -15.86 0.15 11.92
C HIS A 188 -17.17 0.85 11.55
N ASP A 189 -17.21 1.40 10.34
CA ASP A 189 -18.33 2.20 9.83
C ASP A 189 -19.52 1.31 9.47
N VAL A 190 -19.27 0.16 8.84
CA VAL A 190 -20.29 -0.88 8.58
C VAL A 190 -20.95 -1.33 9.89
N ASN A 191 -20.17 -1.56 10.95
CA ASN A 191 -20.72 -2.00 12.23
C ASN A 191 -21.53 -0.91 12.95
N ILE A 192 -21.20 0.37 12.76
CA ILE A 192 -22.02 1.48 13.24
C ILE A 192 -23.37 1.49 12.50
N ALA A 193 -23.35 1.41 11.17
CA ALA A 193 -24.58 1.35 10.36
C ALA A 193 -25.47 0.17 10.77
N LYS A 194 -24.89 -1.04 10.94
CA LYS A 194 -25.61 -2.22 11.42
C LYS A 194 -26.29 -2.00 12.76
N LYS A 195 -25.61 -1.34 13.72
CA LYS A 195 -26.20 -1.01 15.02
C LYS A 195 -27.37 -0.04 14.91
N ASN A 196 -27.36 0.82 13.88
CA ASN A 196 -28.43 1.74 13.57
C ASN A 196 -29.57 1.10 12.75
N GLY A 197 -29.50 -0.21 12.46
CA GLY A 197 -30.54 -0.95 11.74
C GLY A 197 -30.22 -1.25 10.28
N ALA A 198 -29.04 -0.88 9.78
CA ALA A 198 -28.67 -1.12 8.39
C ALA A 198 -28.55 -2.61 8.06
N ARG A 199 -29.05 -3.00 6.88
CA ARG A 199 -28.76 -4.32 6.31
C ARG A 199 -27.38 -4.30 5.64
N VAL A 200 -26.74 -5.47 5.61
CA VAL A 200 -25.41 -5.64 5.00
C VAL A 200 -25.47 -6.88 4.14
N TRP A 201 -25.19 -6.71 2.85
CA TRP A 201 -25.17 -7.78 1.86
C TRP A 201 -23.75 -7.96 1.36
N ILE A 202 -23.37 -9.20 1.08
CA ILE A 202 -22.12 -9.51 0.42
C ILE A 202 -22.39 -10.20 -0.91
N ILE A 203 -21.72 -9.74 -1.95
CA ILE A 203 -21.72 -10.34 -3.28
C ILE A 203 -20.28 -10.74 -3.59
N ASP A 204 -20.03 -12.04 -3.73
CA ASP A 204 -18.69 -12.56 -3.97
C ASP A 204 -18.75 -13.88 -4.75
N THR A 205 -17.60 -14.37 -5.18
CA THR A 205 -17.45 -15.63 -5.92
C THR A 205 -17.26 -16.84 -5.01
N HIS A 206 -16.84 -16.62 -3.76
CA HIS A 206 -16.57 -17.66 -2.78
C HIS A 206 -16.70 -17.12 -1.35
N LYS A 207 -16.80 -18.03 -0.37
CA LYS A 207 -16.98 -17.65 1.04
C LYS A 207 -15.67 -17.12 1.62
N THR A 208 -15.66 -15.85 2.02
CA THR A 208 -14.54 -15.24 2.76
C THR A 208 -14.90 -15.06 4.24
N TYR A 209 -13.93 -14.73 5.09
CA TYR A 209 -14.21 -14.37 6.50
C TYR A 209 -15.12 -13.13 6.62
N THR A 210 -15.14 -12.28 5.58
CA THR A 210 -16.03 -11.12 5.50
C THR A 210 -17.51 -11.52 5.52
N PHE A 211 -17.86 -12.73 5.09
CA PHE A 211 -19.25 -13.24 5.12
C PHE A 211 -19.85 -13.19 6.52
N ASN A 212 -19.06 -13.37 7.58
CA ASN A 212 -19.53 -13.29 8.96
C ASN A 212 -20.03 -11.88 9.36
N GLN A 213 -19.81 -10.86 8.53
CA GLN A 213 -20.28 -9.50 8.75
C GLN A 213 -21.65 -9.20 8.13
N ALA A 214 -22.16 -10.04 7.22
CA ALA A 214 -23.38 -9.75 6.45
C ALA A 214 -24.61 -10.53 6.94
N HIS A 215 -25.78 -9.98 6.60
CA HIS A 215 -27.09 -10.58 6.81
C HIS A 215 -27.52 -11.45 5.61
N GLU A 216 -27.03 -11.12 4.41
CA GLU A 216 -27.32 -11.84 3.17
C GLU A 216 -26.02 -12.08 2.39
N HIS A 217 -25.99 -13.20 1.67
CA HIS A 217 -24.85 -13.63 0.86
C HIS A 217 -25.33 -14.05 -0.53
N ILE A 218 -24.73 -13.46 -1.56
CA ILE A 218 -25.00 -13.78 -2.95
C ILE A 218 -23.71 -14.28 -3.58
N TYR A 219 -23.77 -15.48 -4.14
CA TYR A 219 -22.68 -16.04 -4.92
C TYR A 219 -22.87 -15.73 -6.40
N VAL A 220 -21.85 -15.13 -7.02
CA VAL A 220 -21.80 -14.92 -8.47
C VAL A 220 -20.73 -15.82 -9.09
N LYS A 221 -20.94 -16.21 -10.34
CA LYS A 221 -19.89 -16.87 -11.11
C LYS A 221 -18.77 -15.84 -11.38
N PRO A 222 -17.48 -16.18 -11.25
CA PRO A 222 -16.40 -15.25 -11.55
C PRO A 222 -16.56 -14.59 -12.92
N GLY A 223 -16.53 -13.25 -12.94
CA GLY A 223 -16.68 -12.44 -14.16
C GLY A 223 -18.12 -12.25 -14.66
N SER A 224 -19.14 -12.62 -13.86
CA SER A 224 -20.55 -12.46 -14.22
C SER A 224 -21.27 -11.34 -13.46
N ASP A 225 -20.55 -10.52 -12.69
CA ASP A 225 -21.10 -9.45 -11.88
C ASP A 225 -21.97 -8.46 -12.68
N GLY A 226 -21.62 -8.18 -13.93
CA GLY A 226 -22.38 -7.27 -14.79
C GLY A 226 -23.74 -7.80 -15.27
N ALA A 227 -24.06 -9.08 -15.02
CA ALA A 227 -25.35 -9.68 -15.36
C ALA A 227 -26.32 -9.73 -14.16
N LEU A 228 -25.83 -9.54 -12.93
CA LEU A 228 -26.62 -9.50 -11.70
C LEU A 228 -27.36 -8.16 -11.59
#